data_AF-W4QTX8-F1
#
_entry.id   AF-W4QTX8-F1
#
_cell.length_a   1.000
_cell.length_b   1.000
_cell.length_c   1.000
_cell.angle_alpha   90.00
_cell.angle_beta   90.00
_cell.angle_gamma   90.00
#
_symmetry.space_group_name_H-M   'P 1'
#
loop_
_entity.id
_entity.type
_entity.pdbx_description
1 polymer ?
#
loop_
_entity_poly.entity_id
_entity_poly.type
_entity_poly.pdbx_seq_one_letter_code
_entity_poly.pdbx_strand_id
1 'polypeptide(L)'
;MFIAPLIFVFGAAVSYFIGSAWGTWGILMPLGISLATVGDVSLPLVVGAVFASGSFGAFASPLSDDTNTIAKILGLSVIEYAKYKLRPALIAAGITTVLYVAVTFVF
;
A
#
# COMPACT_ATOMS: atom_id res chain seq x y z
N MET A 1 13.11 -13.73 4.70
CA MET A 1 12.02 -14.50 4.06
C MET A 1 10.75 -13.64 3.89
N PHE A 2 9.86 -13.47 4.88
CA PHE A 2 8.57 -12.79 4.69
C PHE A 2 8.57 -11.25 4.77
N ILE A 3 9.69 -10.59 4.45
CA ILE A 3 9.84 -9.14 4.63
C ILE A 3 8.92 -8.37 3.69
N ALA A 4 8.89 -8.72 2.40
CA ALA A 4 8.06 -8.05 1.40
C ALA A 4 6.54 -8.11 1.68
N PRO A 5 5.93 -9.29 1.96
CA PRO A 5 4.50 -9.33 2.27
C PRO A 5 4.14 -8.60 3.57
N LEU A 6 5.01 -8.65 4.60
CA LEU A 6 4.79 -7.91 5.85
C LEU A 6 4.86 -6.40 5.64
N ILE A 7 5.85 -5.92 4.90
CA ILE A 7 5.95 -4.50 4.53
C ILE A 7 4.74 -4.06 3.73
N PHE A 8 4.27 -4.87 2.78
CA PHE A 8 3.09 -4.53 2.00
C PHE A 8 1.84 -4.38 2.88
N VAL A 9 1.54 -5.37 3.73
CA VAL A 9 0.32 -5.35 4.57
C VAL A 9 0.39 -4.25 5.62
N PHE A 10 1.53 -4.13 6.33
CA PHE A 10 1.72 -3.08 7.31
C PHE A 10 1.65 -1.69 6.65
N GLY A 11 2.33 -1.53 5.52
CA GLY A 11 2.35 -0.28 4.79
C GLY A 11 0.99 0.09 4.22
N ALA A 12 0.20 -0.88 3.76
CA ALA A 12 -1.15 -0.65 3.26
C ALA A 12 -2.08 -0.17 4.38
N ALA A 13 -1.97 -0.75 5.58
CA ALA A 13 -2.71 -0.31 6.76
C ALA A 13 -2.32 1.12 7.16
N VAL A 14 -1.02 1.40 7.29
CA VAL A 14 -0.50 2.74 7.60
C VAL A 14 -0.94 3.75 6.54
N SER A 15 -0.79 3.41 5.26
CA SER A 15 -1.16 4.27 4.14
C SER A 15 -2.64 4.61 4.14
N TYR A 16 -3.51 3.65 4.50
CA TYR A 16 -4.94 3.89 4.60
C TYR A 16 -5.28 4.96 5.64
N PHE A 17 -4.60 4.98 6.80
CA PHE A 17 -4.83 6.00 7.82
C PHE A 17 -4.14 7.34 7.54
N ILE A 18 -3.01 7.34 6.83
CA ILE A 18 -2.33 8.57 6.38
C ILE A 18 -3.09 9.22 5.21
N GLY A 19 -3.61 8.41 4.28
CA GLY A 19 -4.27 8.88 3.05
C GLY A 19 -3.30 9.41 1.98
N SER A 20 -1.99 9.23 2.12
CA SER A 20 -1.00 9.76 1.17
C SER A 20 0.05 8.71 0.79
N ALA A 21 0.23 8.51 -0.52
CA ALA A 21 1.27 7.64 -1.05
C ALA A 21 2.67 8.19 -0.72
N TRP A 22 2.92 9.47 -0.98
CA TRP A 22 4.20 10.12 -0.70
C TRP A 22 4.59 10.09 0.77
N GLY A 23 3.64 10.34 1.68
CA GLY A 23 3.89 10.23 3.12
C GLY A 23 4.24 8.80 3.54
N THR A 24 3.52 7.82 3.02
CA THR A 24 3.77 6.40 3.29
C THR A 24 5.15 5.98 2.79
N TRP A 25 5.49 6.33 1.54
CA TRP A 25 6.78 5.97 0.95
C TRP A 25 7.93 6.64 1.69
N GLY A 26 7.80 7.90 2.09
CA GLY A 26 8.83 8.60 2.85
C GLY A 26 9.13 7.93 4.20
N ILE A 27 8.10 7.44 4.90
CA ILE A 27 8.26 6.75 6.19
C ILE A 27 8.79 5.33 6.00
N LEU A 28 8.25 4.57 5.04
CA LEU A 28 8.52 3.14 4.91
C LEU A 28 9.75 2.82 4.06
N MET A 29 10.21 3.72 3.18
CA MET A 29 11.37 3.44 2.33
C MET A 29 12.66 3.19 3.14
N PRO A 30 13.07 4.08 4.07
CA PRO A 30 14.28 3.85 4.86
C PRO A 30 14.20 2.55 5.68
N LEU A 31 13.02 2.25 6.21
CA LEU A 31 12.74 1.02 6.94
C LEU A 31 12.86 -0.21 6.02
N GLY A 32 12.24 -0.16 4.84
CA GLY A 32 12.29 -1.24 3.86
C GLY A 32 13.71 -1.51 3.36
N ILE A 33 14.49 -0.46 3.06
CA ILE A 33 15.89 -0.59 2.68
C ILE A 33 16.70 -1.26 3.79
N SER A 34 16.52 -0.83 5.04
CA SER A 34 17.23 -1.41 6.20
C SER A 34 16.86 -2.88 6.45
N LEU A 35 15.58 -3.24 6.26
CA LEU A 35 15.12 -4.61 6.41
C LEU A 35 15.62 -5.51 5.27
N ALA A 36 15.69 -4.97 4.04
CA ALA A 36 16.23 -5.69 2.89
C ALA A 36 17.72 -6.01 3.10
N THR A 37 18.52 -5.05 3.59
CA THR A 37 19.96 -5.25 3.80
C THR A 37 20.27 -6.22 4.94
N VAL A 38 19.59 -6.11 6.08
CA VAL A 38 19.81 -6.99 7.24
C VAL A 38 19.24 -8.39 6.98
N GLY A 39 18.10 -8.47 6.28
CA GLY A 39 17.42 -9.73 5.99
C GLY A 39 17.96 -10.48 4.78
N ASP A 40 18.97 -9.94 4.09
CA ASP A 40 19.50 -10.45 2.81
C ASP A 40 18.40 -10.76 1.79
N VAL A 41 17.43 -9.85 1.66
CA VAL A 41 16.31 -9.95 0.73
C VAL A 41 16.52 -8.99 -0.43
N SER A 42 16.11 -9.39 -1.63
CA SER A 42 16.12 -8.55 -2.83
C SER A 42 15.60 -7.14 -2.57
N LEU A 43 16.48 -6.15 -2.69
CA LEU A 43 16.15 -4.74 -2.49
C LEU A 43 15.05 -4.26 -3.44
N PRO A 44 15.07 -4.55 -4.76
CA PRO A 44 13.97 -4.20 -5.66
C PRO A 44 12.62 -4.76 -5.23
N LEU A 45 12.59 -5.99 -4.68
CA LEU A 45 11.35 -6.62 -4.21
C LEU A 45 10.75 -5.85 -3.03
N VAL A 46 11.57 -5.50 -2.05
CA VAL A 46 11.13 -4.74 -0.87
C VAL A 46 10.72 -3.32 -1.24
N VAL A 47 11.48 -2.65 -2.11
CA VAL A 47 11.12 -1.33 -2.64
C VAL A 47 9.78 -1.38 -3.38
N GLY A 48 9.55 -2.39 -4.22
CA GLY A 48 8.28 -2.61 -4.88
C GLY A 48 7.12 -2.80 -3.91
N ALA A 49 7.34 -3.55 -2.82
CA ALA A 49 6.34 -3.74 -1.76
C ALA A 49 5.99 -2.41 -1.05
N VAL A 50 6.99 -1.56 -0.78
CA VAL A 50 6.76 -0.22 -0.22
C VAL A 50 5.91 0.63 -1.17
N PHE A 51 6.26 0.67 -2.47
CA PHE A 51 5.49 1.42 -3.46
C PHE A 51 4.04 0.96 -3.53
N ALA A 52 3.82 -0.35 -3.69
CA ALA A 52 2.50 -0.95 -3.75
C ALA A 52 1.66 -0.64 -2.50
N SER A 53 2.27 -0.66 -1.32
CA SER A 53 1.59 -0.38 -0.05
C SER A 53 1.09 1.07 0.05
N GLY A 54 1.88 2.04 -0.41
CA GLY A 54 1.48 3.46 -0.41
C GLY A 54 0.42 3.78 -1.45
N SER A 55 0.42 3.11 -2.60
CA SER A 55 -0.62 3.26 -3.61
C SER A 55 -1.99 2.81 -3.10
N PHE A 56 -2.04 1.77 -2.26
CA PHE A 56 -3.31 1.30 -1.67
C PHE A 56 -4.01 2.40 -0.86
N GLY A 57 -3.30 3.09 0.03
CA GLY A 57 -3.91 4.12 0.87
C GLY A 57 -4.34 5.36 0.11
N ALA A 58 -3.52 5.82 -0.85
CA ALA A 58 -3.92 6.93 -1.73
C ALA A 58 -5.19 6.60 -2.53
N PHE A 59 -5.34 5.36 -3.01
CA PHE A 59 -6.54 4.99 -3.73
C PHE A 59 -7.78 4.78 -2.84
N ALA A 60 -7.64 4.09 -1.70
CA ALA A 60 -8.78 3.59 -0.93
C ALA A 60 -9.20 4.47 0.25
N SER A 61 -8.30 5.33 0.76
CA SER A 61 -8.54 6.08 1.99
C SER A 61 -9.55 7.22 1.80
N PRO A 62 -10.48 7.44 2.73
CA PRO A 62 -11.31 8.65 2.75
C PRO A 62 -10.52 9.93 3.08
N LEU A 63 -9.29 9.81 3.63
CA LEU A 63 -8.42 10.95 3.94
C LEU A 63 -7.58 11.41 2.74
N SER A 64 -7.56 10.63 1.65
CA SER A 64 -6.79 10.96 0.46
C SER A 64 -7.32 12.19 -0.27
N ASP A 65 -6.40 13.03 -0.72
CA ASP A 65 -6.64 14.19 -1.60
C ASP A 65 -7.21 13.76 -2.96
N ASP A 66 -6.72 12.67 -3.56
CA ASP A 66 -7.30 12.07 -4.76
C ASP A 66 -8.77 11.70 -4.54
N THR A 67 -9.07 11.05 -3.41
CA THR A 67 -10.44 10.64 -3.06
C THR A 67 -11.35 11.84 -2.87
N ASN A 68 -10.90 12.85 -2.14
CA ASN A 68 -11.68 14.05 -1.84
C ASN A 68 -11.94 14.88 -3.09
N THR A 69 -10.90 15.08 -3.90
CA THR A 69 -10.95 15.86 -5.15
C THR A 69 -11.92 15.22 -6.15
N ILE A 70 -11.79 13.91 -6.38
CA ILE A 70 -12.67 13.20 -7.33
C ILE A 70 -14.11 13.14 -6.81
N ALA A 71 -14.34 12.89 -5.51
CA ALA A 71 -15.68 12.92 -4.94
C ALA A 71 -16.35 14.29 -5.15
N LYS A 72 -15.61 15.39 -4.95
CA LYS A 72 -16.11 16.75 -5.16
C LYS A 72 -16.43 17.04 -6.62
N ILE A 73 -15.56 16.63 -7.55
CA ILE A 73 -15.80 16.80 -9.00
C ILE A 73 -17.05 16.05 -9.45
N LEU A 74 -17.28 14.86 -8.90
CA LEU A 74 -18.42 14.00 -9.24
C LEU A 74 -19.69 14.31 -8.44
N GLY A 75 -19.64 15.24 -7.48
CA GLY A 75 -20.78 15.55 -6.60
C GLY A 75 -21.18 14.39 -5.68
N LEU A 76 -20.25 13.48 -5.36
CA LEU A 76 -20.47 12.31 -4.52
C LEU A 76 -20.06 12.59 -3.07
N SER A 77 -20.63 11.85 -2.12
CA SER A 77 -20.12 11.88 -0.75
C SER A 77 -18.77 11.16 -0.66
N VAL A 78 -17.81 11.76 0.06
CA VAL A 78 -16.45 11.24 0.18
C VAL A 78 -16.44 9.85 0.83
N ILE A 79 -17.27 9.66 1.86
CA ILE A 79 -17.34 8.39 2.59
C ILE A 79 -17.96 7.28 1.75
N GLU A 80 -19.01 7.55 0.97
CA GLU A 80 -19.60 6.53 0.09
C GLU A 80 -18.65 6.18 -1.05
N TYR A 81 -17.98 7.17 -1.63
CA TYR A 81 -17.00 6.93 -2.69
C TYR A 81 -15.79 6.12 -2.18
N ALA A 82 -15.27 6.44 -1.00
CA ALA A 82 -14.20 5.67 -0.38
C ALA A 82 -14.62 4.24 -0.07
N LYS A 83 -15.82 4.03 0.50
CA LYS A 83 -16.37 2.68 0.77
C LYS A 83 -16.55 1.86 -0.51
N TYR A 84 -17.01 2.50 -1.58
CA TYR A 84 -17.13 1.87 -2.89
C TYR A 84 -15.78 1.38 -3.40
N LYS A 85 -14.74 2.21 -3.33
CA LYS A 85 -13.37 1.87 -3.75
C LYS A 85 -12.68 0.87 -2.83
N LEU A 86 -12.98 0.88 -1.54
CA LEU A 86 -12.35 0.00 -0.56
C LEU A 86 -12.57 -1.48 -0.87
N ARG A 87 -13.76 -1.85 -1.38
CA ARG A 87 -14.07 -3.24 -1.75
C ARG A 87 -13.13 -3.82 -2.82
N PRO A 88 -13.03 -3.24 -4.03
CA PRO A 88 -12.07 -3.71 -5.04
C PRO A 88 -10.62 -3.53 -4.59
N ALA A 89 -10.31 -2.47 -3.82
CA ALA A 89 -8.96 -2.28 -3.29
C ALA A 89 -8.53 -3.41 -2.35
N LEU A 90 -9.41 -3.90 -1.48
CA LEU A 90 -9.12 -5.03 -0.58
C LEU A 90 -8.94 -6.33 -1.35
N ILE A 91 -9.69 -6.56 -2.42
CA ILE A 91 -9.50 -7.72 -3.30
C ILE A 91 -8.11 -7.66 -3.94
N ALA A 92 -7.74 -6.51 -4.50
CA ALA A 92 -6.41 -6.29 -5.07
C ALA A 92 -5.31 -6.47 -4.02
N ALA A 93 -5.49 -5.91 -2.81
CA ALA A 93 -4.54 -6.08 -1.71
C ALA A 93 -4.39 -7.55 -1.28
N GLY A 94 -5.49 -8.31 -1.24
CA GLY A 94 -5.46 -9.74 -1.00
C GLY A 94 -4.63 -10.49 -2.03
N ILE A 95 -4.90 -10.27 -3.33
CA ILE A 95 -4.15 -10.88 -4.44
C ILE A 95 -2.67 -10.51 -4.35
N THR A 96 -2.34 -9.22 -4.18
CA THR A 96 -0.97 -8.74 -4.06
C THR A 96 -0.24 -9.36 -2.87
N THR A 97 -0.91 -9.54 -1.72
CA THR A 97 -0.33 -10.21 -0.55
C THR A 97 0.01 -11.66 -0.87
N VAL A 98 -0.89 -12.40 -1.50
CA VAL A 98 -0.64 -13.80 -1.91
C VAL A 98 0.53 -13.87 -2.89
N LEU A 99 0.62 -12.94 -3.86
CA LEU A 99 1.72 -12.89 -4.81
C LEU A 99 3.06 -12.62 -4.12
N TYR A 100 3.14 -11.68 -3.16
CA TYR A 100 4.38 -11.44 -2.41
C TYR A 100 4.80 -12.63 -1.55
N VAL A 101 3.83 -13.35 -0.97
CA VAL A 101 4.09 -14.60 -0.25
C VAL A 101 4.61 -15.67 -1.21
N ALA A 102 3.98 -15.84 -2.38
CA ALA A 102 4.41 -16.82 -3.38
C ALA A 102 5.83 -16.54 -3.90
N VAL A 103 6.15 -15.29 -4.20
CA VAL A 103 7.48 -14.86 -4.65
C VAL A 103 8.57 -15.19 -3.63
N THR A 104 8.25 -15.15 -2.33
CA THR A 104 9.17 -15.51 -1.24
C THR A 104 9.61 -16.99 -1.27
N PHE A 105 8.89 -17.87 -1.97
CA PHE A 105 9.28 -19.27 -2.14
C PHE A 105 10.07 -19.53 -3.44
N VAL A 106 10.11 -18.55 -4.34
CA VAL A 106 10.80 -18.66 -5.64
C VAL A 106 12.19 -18.00 -5.58
N PHE A 107 12.34 -16.99 -4.73
CA PHE A 107 13.58 -16.23 -4.49
C PHE A 107 13.97 -16.33 -3.02
#